data_AF-A0A3Q0H786-F1
#
_entry.id   AF-A0A3Q0H786-F1
#
_cell.length_a   1.000
_cell.length_b   1.000
_cell.length_c   1.000
_cell.angle_alpha   90.00
_cell.angle_beta   90.00
_cell.angle_gamma   90.00
#
_symmetry.space_group_name_H-M   'P 1'
#
loop_
_entity.id
_entity.type
_entity.pdbx_description
1 polymer ?
#
loop_
_entity_poly.entity_id
_entity_poly.type
_entity_poly.pdbx_seq_one_letter_code
_entity_poly.pdbx_strand_id
1 'polypeptide(L)'
;MKDVLKWEQKIEINEEYSEDSNSEPNVDLENQYYNSKALKEDDPKAALSSFQKVFLLYILPFFILVLELEGEKGEWGFKALKQMIKINFKLTNFPEMMNRYKQLLTYIRSAVTRNYSEKSINSILDYISTSKQNSDFLCQMDLLQEFYETTLEALKDAKNDRLWFKTNTKLGKLYLEREEYGKLQKILRQLHQSCQTDDGEDDLKKGTQLLEIYALEIQMYTAQKNNKKLKALYEQSLHIKSAIPHPLIMGVIRECGGKMHLREGEFEKAHTDFFEAFKNYDESGSPRRTTCLKYLVLANMLMKSGINPFDSQEAKPYKNDPEILAMTNLVSAYQNNDITEFEKILKTNHSNIMDDPFIREHIEG
;
A
#
# COMPACT_ATOMS: atom_id res chain seq x y z
N MET A 1 -24.94 -16.22 -3.75
CA MET A 1 -26.02 -15.42 -4.37
C MET A 1 -25.81 -13.91 -4.13
N LYS A 2 -25.59 -13.44 -2.89
CA LYS A 2 -25.20 -12.04 -2.60
C LYS A 2 -23.85 -11.62 -3.22
N ASP A 3 -22.90 -12.55 -3.32
CA ASP A 3 -21.62 -12.26 -3.97
C ASP A 3 -21.67 -12.20 -5.49
N VAL A 4 -22.79 -12.62 -6.10
CA VAL A 4 -23.01 -12.62 -7.57
C VAL A 4 -23.88 -11.45 -8.03
N LEU A 5 -24.81 -10.95 -7.20
CA LEU A 5 -25.44 -9.63 -7.46
C LEU A 5 -24.41 -8.48 -7.44
N LYS A 6 -23.30 -8.63 -6.72
CA LYS A 6 -22.11 -7.77 -6.83
C LYS A 6 -21.35 -7.88 -8.16
N TRP A 7 -21.58 -8.93 -8.96
CA TRP A 7 -20.98 -9.07 -10.30
C TRP A 7 -21.64 -8.15 -11.33
N GLU A 8 -22.90 -7.76 -11.15
CA GLU A 8 -23.60 -6.90 -12.10
C GLU A 8 -23.22 -5.42 -11.92
N GLN A 9 -23.11 -4.92 -10.68
CA GLN A 9 -22.77 -3.52 -10.43
C GLN A 9 -21.31 -3.15 -10.73
N LYS A 10 -20.38 -4.11 -10.76
CA LYS A 10 -18.95 -3.84 -11.06
C LYS A 10 -18.59 -3.98 -12.54
N ILE A 11 -19.55 -4.36 -13.36
CA ILE A 11 -19.52 -4.25 -14.82
C ILE A 11 -20.40 -3.04 -15.22
N GLU A 12 -20.40 -1.97 -14.41
CA GLU A 12 -20.42 -0.66 -15.04
C GLU A 12 -19.10 -0.56 -15.80
N ILE A 13 -19.21 -0.83 -17.09
CA ILE A 13 -18.37 -0.23 -18.12
C ILE A 13 -18.27 1.23 -17.70
N ASN A 14 -17.12 1.64 -17.16
CA ASN A 14 -16.84 3.04 -17.03
C ASN A 14 -16.80 3.54 -18.47
N GLU A 15 -17.90 4.15 -18.92
CA GLU A 15 -18.08 4.81 -20.20
C GLU A 15 -17.17 6.05 -20.25
N GLU A 16 -15.86 5.87 -20.09
CA GLU A 16 -14.90 6.78 -20.70
C GLU A 16 -14.76 6.36 -22.16
N TYR A 17 -15.81 6.63 -22.94
CA TYR A 17 -15.60 7.00 -24.33
C TYR A 17 -14.75 8.27 -24.28
N SER A 18 -13.43 8.13 -24.37
CA SER A 18 -12.63 9.24 -24.87
C SER A 18 -13.09 9.46 -26.31
N GLU A 19 -13.83 10.53 -26.55
CA GLU A 19 -14.40 10.95 -27.84
C GLU A 19 -13.37 11.22 -28.96
N ASP A 20 -12.16 10.66 -28.88
CA ASP A 20 -11.05 10.90 -29.81
C ASP A 20 -10.65 9.63 -30.60
N SER A 21 -11.62 8.86 -31.07
CA SER A 21 -11.36 7.88 -32.13
C SER A 21 -12.48 7.88 -33.16
N ASN A 22 -12.29 8.68 -34.22
CA ASN A 22 -13.04 8.60 -35.49
C ASN A 22 -12.71 7.30 -36.23
N SER A 23 -13.03 6.15 -35.65
CA SER A 23 -13.00 4.86 -36.32
C SER A 23 -14.37 4.22 -36.16
N GLU A 24 -15.09 4.07 -37.27
CA GLU A 24 -16.43 3.49 -37.31
C GLU A 24 -16.51 2.15 -36.55
N PRO A 25 -17.50 1.96 -35.66
CA PRO A 25 -17.69 0.69 -34.97
C PRO A 25 -18.20 -0.37 -35.94
N ASN A 26 -17.50 -1.51 -35.97
CA ASN A 26 -17.88 -2.64 -36.79
C ASN A 26 -19.14 -3.31 -36.20
N VAL A 27 -20.29 -3.11 -36.86
CA VAL A 27 -21.66 -3.48 -36.47
C VAL A 27 -21.82 -4.95 -36.07
N ASP A 28 -20.96 -5.84 -36.59
CA ASP A 28 -20.99 -7.26 -36.27
C ASP A 28 -20.49 -7.59 -34.85
N LEU A 29 -19.61 -6.76 -34.28
CA LEU A 29 -19.08 -6.92 -32.92
C LEU A 29 -20.11 -6.53 -31.85
N GLU A 30 -20.96 -5.55 -32.15
CA GLU A 30 -22.00 -5.06 -31.25
C GLU A 30 -23.16 -6.07 -31.15
N ASN A 31 -23.57 -6.66 -32.27
CA ASN A 31 -24.62 -7.68 -32.31
C ASN A 31 -24.28 -8.97 -31.57
N GLN A 32 -23.02 -9.42 -31.58
CA GLN A 32 -22.60 -10.62 -30.84
C GLN A 32 -22.54 -10.41 -29.32
N TYR A 33 -22.26 -9.17 -28.90
CA TYR A 33 -22.27 -8.77 -27.49
C TYR A 33 -23.68 -8.79 -26.89
N TYR A 34 -24.67 -8.24 -27.61
CA TYR A 34 -26.07 -8.24 -27.15
C TYR A 34 -26.70 -9.64 -27.13
N ASN A 35 -26.36 -10.51 -28.09
CA ASN A 35 -26.80 -11.91 -28.08
C ASN A 35 -26.29 -12.70 -26.88
N SER A 36 -25.06 -12.43 -26.43
CA SER A 36 -24.48 -13.06 -25.24
C SER A 36 -25.12 -12.57 -23.93
N LYS A 37 -25.72 -11.38 -23.96
CA LYS A 37 -26.41 -10.76 -22.81
C LYS A 37 -27.82 -11.31 -22.60
N ALA A 38 -28.49 -11.74 -23.66
CA ALA A 38 -29.87 -12.26 -23.64
C ALA A 38 -29.99 -13.66 -22.99
N LEU A 39 -28.93 -14.49 -23.03
CA LEU A 39 -28.91 -15.85 -22.46
C LEU A 39 -28.80 -15.89 -20.91
N LYS A 40 -28.87 -14.74 -20.24
CA LYS A 40 -28.70 -14.60 -18.78
C LYS A 40 -29.92 -14.95 -17.94
N GLU A 41 -31.14 -14.92 -18.49
CA GLU A 41 -32.35 -14.88 -17.66
C GLU A 41 -32.89 -16.25 -17.19
N ASP A 42 -32.52 -17.37 -17.83
CA ASP A 42 -33.26 -18.64 -17.62
C ASP A 42 -32.61 -19.69 -16.71
N ASP A 43 -31.26 -19.81 -16.63
CA ASP A 43 -30.63 -20.78 -15.69
C ASP A 43 -29.19 -20.40 -15.29
N PRO A 44 -28.96 -19.83 -14.10
CA PRO A 44 -27.69 -19.20 -13.73
C PRO A 44 -26.51 -20.17 -13.52
N LYS A 45 -26.76 -21.47 -13.23
CA LYS A 45 -25.68 -22.47 -13.07
C LYS A 45 -25.26 -23.08 -14.40
N ALA A 46 -26.21 -23.36 -15.28
CA ALA A 46 -25.92 -23.76 -16.65
C ALA A 46 -25.27 -22.61 -17.43
N ALA A 47 -25.73 -21.37 -17.22
CA ALA A 47 -25.12 -20.17 -17.75
C ALA A 47 -23.66 -20.02 -17.29
N LEU A 48 -23.31 -20.32 -16.03
CA LEU A 48 -21.91 -20.29 -15.56
C LEU A 48 -21.00 -21.26 -16.33
N SER A 49 -21.42 -22.52 -16.50
CA SER A 49 -20.65 -23.51 -17.27
C SER A 49 -20.60 -23.18 -18.76
N SER A 50 -21.70 -22.67 -19.31
CA SER A 50 -21.78 -22.20 -20.69
C SER A 50 -20.99 -20.93 -20.93
N PHE A 51 -20.94 -19.98 -19.99
CA PHE A 51 -20.12 -18.77 -20.04
C PHE A 51 -18.64 -19.13 -19.92
N GLN A 52 -18.28 -20.08 -19.07
CA GLN A 52 -16.91 -20.57 -18.97
C GLN A 52 -16.48 -21.31 -20.24
N LYS A 53 -17.38 -22.09 -20.86
CA LYS A 53 -17.18 -22.69 -22.18
C LYS A 53 -17.12 -21.64 -23.28
N VAL A 54 -17.98 -20.63 -23.30
CA VAL A 54 -17.94 -19.53 -24.28
C VAL A 54 -16.66 -18.69 -24.10
N PHE A 55 -16.22 -18.51 -22.86
CA PHE A 55 -14.94 -17.88 -22.55
C PHE A 55 -13.76 -18.66 -23.14
N LEU A 56 -13.74 -19.98 -22.94
CA LEU A 56 -12.66 -20.85 -23.39
C LEU A 56 -12.71 -21.13 -24.90
N LEU A 57 -13.91 -21.23 -25.48
CA LEU A 57 -14.16 -21.71 -26.84
C LEU A 57 -14.31 -20.58 -27.87
N TYR A 58 -14.72 -19.38 -27.45
CA TYR A 58 -14.93 -18.24 -28.34
C TYR A 58 -14.13 -17.01 -27.92
N ILE A 59 -14.12 -16.61 -26.64
CA ILE A 59 -13.46 -15.36 -26.22
C ILE A 59 -11.93 -15.46 -26.18
N LEU A 60 -11.38 -16.53 -25.58
CA LEU A 60 -9.92 -16.75 -25.57
C LEU A 60 -9.38 -16.92 -27.00
N PRO A 61 -10.01 -17.75 -27.86
CA PRO A 61 -9.60 -17.89 -29.26
C PRO A 61 -9.80 -16.61 -30.06
N PHE A 62 -10.82 -15.81 -29.78
CA PHE A 62 -11.01 -14.49 -30.39
C PHE A 62 -9.86 -13.55 -30.03
N PHE A 63 -9.43 -13.48 -28.77
CA PHE A 63 -8.28 -12.66 -28.39
C PHE A 63 -6.96 -13.18 -28.95
N ILE A 64 -6.79 -14.50 -29.05
CA ILE A 64 -5.65 -15.12 -29.74
C ILE A 64 -5.68 -14.77 -31.23
N LEU A 65 -6.85 -14.82 -31.87
CA LEU A 65 -7.04 -14.44 -33.26
C LEU A 65 -6.74 -12.94 -33.48
N VAL A 66 -7.16 -12.06 -32.57
CA VAL A 66 -6.78 -10.63 -32.61
C VAL A 66 -5.26 -10.46 -32.56
N LEU A 67 -4.56 -11.25 -31.74
CA LEU A 67 -3.09 -11.22 -31.67
C LEU A 67 -2.42 -11.80 -32.92
N GLU A 68 -3.02 -12.81 -33.55
CA GLU A 68 -2.53 -13.43 -34.78
C GLU A 68 -2.82 -12.56 -36.02
N LEU A 69 -3.91 -11.81 -36.01
CA LEU A 69 -4.29 -10.84 -37.04
C LEU A 69 -3.56 -9.50 -36.90
N GLU A 70 -3.08 -9.16 -35.70
CA GLU A 70 -2.13 -8.06 -35.49
C GLU A 70 -0.76 -8.45 -36.06
N GLY A 71 -0.53 -8.18 -37.35
CA GLY A 71 0.79 -8.33 -37.97
C GLY A 71 1.86 -7.42 -37.33
N GLU A 72 1.45 -6.27 -36.80
CA GLU A 72 2.27 -5.36 -35.98
C GLU A 72 1.60 -5.13 -34.63
N LYS A 73 2.40 -5.00 -33.56
CA LYS A 73 1.91 -4.80 -32.19
C LYS A 73 1.07 -3.52 -32.11
N GLY A 74 -0.21 -3.65 -31.80
CA GLY A 74 -1.15 -2.53 -31.71
C GLY A 74 -1.86 -2.42 -30.36
N GLU A 75 -2.77 -1.46 -30.27
CA GLU A 75 -3.54 -1.18 -29.06
C GLU A 75 -4.57 -2.28 -28.75
N TRP A 76 -5.09 -2.95 -29.78
CA TRP A 76 -6.10 -3.99 -29.64
C TRP A 76 -5.52 -5.29 -29.08
N GLY A 77 -4.32 -5.69 -29.49
CA GLY A 77 -3.58 -6.79 -28.89
C GLY A 77 -3.25 -6.53 -27.43
N PHE A 78 -2.92 -5.28 -27.07
CA PHE A 78 -2.70 -4.91 -25.67
C PHE A 78 -3.99 -5.01 -24.82
N LYS A 79 -5.12 -4.52 -25.35
CA LYS A 79 -6.44 -4.65 -24.68
C LYS A 79 -6.85 -6.11 -24.53
N ALA A 80 -6.62 -6.92 -25.56
CA ALA A 80 -6.86 -8.36 -25.57
C ALA A 80 -6.06 -9.08 -24.48
N LEU A 81 -4.73 -8.86 -24.44
CA LEU A 81 -3.85 -9.45 -23.44
C LEU A 81 -4.24 -9.06 -22.01
N LYS A 82 -4.62 -7.79 -21.78
CA LYS A 82 -5.10 -7.31 -20.48
C LYS A 82 -6.34 -8.08 -20.02
N GLN A 83 -7.27 -8.40 -20.92
CA GLN A 83 -8.44 -9.21 -20.59
C GLN A 83 -8.05 -10.67 -20.35
N MET A 84 -7.20 -11.25 -21.19
CA MET A 84 -6.68 -12.61 -21.02
C MET A 84 -6.03 -12.82 -19.64
N ILE A 85 -5.26 -11.84 -19.14
CA ILE A 85 -4.66 -11.88 -17.81
C ILE A 85 -5.73 -11.91 -16.71
N LYS A 86 -6.75 -11.05 -16.80
CA LYS A 86 -7.86 -11.03 -15.82
C LYS A 86 -8.66 -12.34 -15.84
N ILE A 87 -8.84 -12.94 -17.01
CA ILE A 87 -9.53 -14.22 -17.20
C ILE A 87 -8.72 -15.35 -16.58
N ASN A 88 -7.44 -15.46 -16.94
CA ASN A 88 -6.54 -16.50 -16.41
C ASN A 88 -6.39 -16.42 -14.89
N PHE A 89 -6.41 -15.21 -14.33
CA PHE A 89 -6.43 -15.02 -12.88
C PHE A 89 -7.68 -15.60 -12.22
N LYS A 90 -8.86 -15.33 -12.80
CA LYS A 90 -10.14 -15.87 -12.31
C LYS A 90 -10.23 -17.39 -12.47
N LEU A 91 -9.60 -17.94 -13.50
CA LEU A 91 -9.53 -19.38 -13.77
C LEU A 91 -8.41 -20.08 -12.99
N THR A 92 -7.73 -19.38 -12.06
CA THR A 92 -6.59 -19.86 -11.26
C THR A 92 -5.43 -20.46 -12.07
N ASN A 93 -5.35 -20.13 -13.36
CA ASN A 93 -4.27 -20.57 -14.24
C ASN A 93 -3.12 -19.55 -14.21
N PHE A 94 -2.38 -19.56 -13.10
CA PHE A 94 -1.28 -18.62 -12.85
C PHE A 94 -0.10 -18.72 -13.83
N PRO A 95 0.36 -19.92 -14.26
CA PRO A 95 1.45 -20.01 -15.22
C PRO A 95 1.12 -19.36 -16.57
N GLU A 96 -0.09 -19.62 -17.10
CA GLU A 96 -0.52 -19.04 -18.36
C GLU A 96 -0.80 -17.54 -18.22
N MET A 97 -1.31 -17.10 -17.07
CA MET A 97 -1.44 -15.69 -16.75
C MET A 97 -0.09 -14.95 -16.83
N MET A 98 0.97 -15.53 -16.26
CA MET A 98 2.31 -14.96 -16.31
C MET A 98 2.87 -14.91 -17.74
N ASN A 99 2.63 -15.94 -18.55
CA ASN A 99 3.01 -15.94 -19.96
C ASN A 99 2.35 -14.78 -20.73
N ARG A 100 1.04 -14.59 -20.54
CA ARG A 100 0.31 -13.46 -21.15
C ARG A 100 0.75 -12.11 -20.61
N TYR A 101 1.12 -12.05 -19.32
CA TYR A 101 1.70 -10.85 -18.74
C TYR A 101 3.04 -10.48 -19.37
N LYS A 102 3.96 -11.45 -19.51
CA LYS A 102 5.24 -11.25 -20.21
C LYS A 102 5.03 -10.77 -21.65
N GLN A 103 4.05 -11.33 -22.38
CA GLN A 103 3.67 -10.85 -23.71
C GLN A 103 3.20 -9.39 -23.66
N LEU A 104 2.31 -9.03 -22.73
CA LEU A 104 1.82 -7.66 -22.54
C LEU A 104 2.97 -6.67 -22.28
N LEU A 105 3.96 -7.05 -21.47
CA LEU A 105 5.11 -6.19 -21.19
C LEU A 105 5.92 -5.84 -22.45
N THR A 106 5.89 -6.69 -23.49
CA THR A 106 6.57 -6.40 -24.76
C THR A 106 5.92 -5.31 -25.61
N TYR A 107 4.68 -4.91 -25.29
CA TYR A 107 3.94 -3.84 -25.98
C TYR A 107 4.22 -2.45 -25.39
N ILE A 108 4.81 -2.38 -24.19
CA ILE A 108 5.06 -1.12 -23.45
C ILE A 108 6.00 -0.16 -24.21
N ARG A 109 6.88 -0.68 -25.08
CA ARG A 109 7.88 0.14 -25.77
C ARG A 109 7.36 0.82 -27.03
N SER A 110 6.53 0.13 -27.82
CA SER A 110 6.30 0.49 -29.22
C SER A 110 4.82 0.63 -29.60
N ALA A 111 3.92 -0.09 -28.94
CA ALA A 111 2.53 -0.23 -29.40
C ALA A 111 1.55 0.69 -28.67
N VAL A 112 1.91 1.13 -27.46
CA VAL A 112 0.98 1.77 -26.53
C VAL A 112 1.68 2.91 -25.80
N THR A 113 0.93 3.98 -25.50
CA THR A 113 1.48 5.13 -24.76
C THR A 113 1.94 4.74 -23.35
N ARG A 114 3.00 5.41 -22.86
CA ARG A 114 3.54 5.18 -21.52
C ARG A 114 2.47 5.30 -20.43
N ASN A 115 1.61 6.30 -20.52
CA ASN A 115 0.53 6.53 -19.55
C ASN A 115 -0.51 5.39 -19.54
N TYR A 116 -0.92 4.90 -20.72
CA TYR A 116 -1.88 3.81 -20.81
C TYR A 116 -1.29 2.48 -20.30
N SER A 117 0.00 2.25 -20.56
CA SER A 117 0.72 1.10 -20.01
C SER A 117 0.84 1.17 -18.48
N GLU A 118 1.19 2.34 -17.90
CA GLU A 118 1.26 2.55 -16.45
C GLU A 118 -0.09 2.30 -15.77
N LYS A 119 -1.18 2.88 -16.30
CA LYS A 119 -2.54 2.66 -15.78
C LYS A 119 -2.92 1.18 -15.83
N SER A 120 -2.60 0.49 -16.91
CA SER A 120 -2.96 -0.91 -17.09
C SER A 120 -2.17 -1.85 -16.19
N ILE A 121 -0.86 -1.63 -16.03
CA ILE A 121 -0.02 -2.39 -15.09
C ILE A 121 -0.48 -2.19 -13.65
N ASN A 122 -0.70 -0.94 -13.24
CA ASN A 122 -1.21 -0.65 -11.89
C ASN A 122 -2.57 -1.33 -11.65
N SER A 123 -3.49 -1.24 -12.61
CA SER A 123 -4.79 -1.91 -12.52
C SER A 123 -4.68 -3.44 -12.39
N ILE A 124 -3.74 -4.08 -13.10
CA ILE A 124 -3.50 -5.53 -12.98
C ILE A 124 -2.91 -5.86 -11.61
N LEU A 125 -1.87 -5.14 -11.17
CA LEU A 125 -1.22 -5.38 -9.87
C LEU A 125 -2.18 -5.15 -8.71
N ASP A 126 -2.97 -4.09 -8.76
CA ASP A 126 -3.98 -3.79 -7.73
C ASP A 126 -5.08 -4.88 -7.71
N TYR A 127 -5.48 -5.39 -8.89
CA TYR A 127 -6.43 -6.49 -9.00
C TYR A 127 -5.90 -7.80 -8.40
N ILE A 128 -4.62 -8.11 -8.61
CA ILE A 128 -3.96 -9.30 -8.05
C ILE A 128 -3.77 -9.16 -6.53
N SER A 129 -3.40 -7.96 -6.06
CA SER A 129 -3.16 -7.68 -4.63
C SER A 129 -4.44 -7.70 -3.78
N THR A 130 -5.59 -7.33 -4.37
CA THR A 130 -6.85 -7.16 -3.63
C THR A 130 -7.68 -8.44 -3.60
N SER A 131 -7.47 -9.37 -4.54
CA SER A 131 -8.32 -10.56 -4.62
C SER A 131 -8.04 -11.48 -3.43
N LYS A 132 -9.04 -11.80 -2.63
CA LYS A 132 -8.90 -12.76 -1.51
C LYS A 132 -9.32 -14.17 -1.94
N GLN A 133 -9.03 -14.55 -3.18
CA GLN A 133 -9.72 -15.66 -3.84
C GLN A 133 -9.25 -17.06 -3.40
N ASN A 134 -8.19 -17.23 -2.61
CA ASN A 134 -7.71 -18.57 -2.24
C ASN A 134 -7.42 -18.74 -0.74
N SER A 135 -7.64 -19.97 -0.27
CA SER A 135 -7.28 -20.50 1.05
C SER A 135 -5.76 -20.56 1.31
N ASP A 136 -4.94 -20.41 0.26
CA ASP A 136 -3.47 -20.42 0.34
C ASP A 136 -2.89 -19.02 0.13
N PHE A 137 -2.84 -18.23 1.21
CA PHE A 137 -2.28 -16.88 1.26
C PHE A 137 -0.81 -16.82 0.76
N LEU A 138 -0.01 -17.85 1.05
CA LEU A 138 1.40 -17.92 0.68
C LEU A 138 1.61 -17.97 -0.84
N CYS A 139 0.83 -18.79 -1.56
CA CYS A 139 0.91 -18.93 -3.02
C CYS A 139 0.57 -17.61 -3.74
N GLN A 140 -0.39 -16.86 -3.21
CA GLN A 140 -0.76 -15.56 -3.78
C GLN A 140 0.34 -14.52 -3.62
N MET A 141 0.98 -14.47 -2.46
CA MET A 141 2.07 -13.54 -2.26
C MET A 141 3.24 -13.87 -3.20
N ASP A 142 3.54 -15.16 -3.41
CA ASP A 142 4.67 -15.59 -4.27
C ASP A 142 4.42 -15.22 -5.72
N LEU A 143 3.19 -15.42 -6.19
CA LEU A 143 2.75 -14.93 -7.48
C LEU A 143 2.92 -13.41 -7.61
N LEU A 144 2.44 -12.65 -6.63
CA LEU A 144 2.52 -11.19 -6.66
C LEU A 144 3.98 -10.70 -6.71
N GLN A 145 4.89 -11.37 -6.00
CA GLN A 145 6.33 -11.10 -6.07
C GLN A 145 6.87 -11.34 -7.49
N GLU A 146 6.54 -12.47 -8.12
CA GLU A 146 6.97 -12.79 -9.49
C GLU A 146 6.47 -11.74 -10.51
N PHE A 147 5.23 -11.26 -10.34
CA PHE A 147 4.69 -10.17 -11.15
C PHE A 147 5.50 -8.88 -10.98
N TYR A 148 5.79 -8.46 -9.75
CA TYR A 148 6.60 -7.26 -9.51
C TYR A 148 8.00 -7.37 -10.09
N GLU A 149 8.70 -8.49 -9.87
CA GLU A 149 10.05 -8.74 -10.39
C GLU A 149 10.08 -8.74 -11.93
N THR A 150 9.15 -9.46 -12.57
CA THR A 150 9.02 -9.50 -14.03
C THR A 150 8.70 -8.11 -14.61
N THR A 151 7.84 -7.34 -13.93
CA THR A 151 7.53 -5.96 -14.32
C THR A 151 8.77 -5.09 -14.28
N LEU A 152 9.54 -5.16 -13.20
CA LEU A 152 10.75 -4.34 -13.02
C LEU A 152 11.82 -4.66 -14.05
N GLU A 153 12.00 -5.94 -14.40
CA GLU A 153 12.91 -6.34 -15.47
C GLU A 153 12.52 -5.74 -16.82
N ALA A 154 11.24 -5.79 -17.18
CA ALA A 154 10.76 -5.18 -18.43
C ALA A 154 10.87 -3.64 -18.42
N LEU A 155 10.76 -3.01 -17.26
CA LEU A 155 10.83 -1.56 -17.11
C LEU A 155 12.24 -0.98 -17.12
N LYS A 156 13.28 -1.76 -16.79
CA LYS A 156 14.69 -1.33 -16.86
C LYS A 156 15.05 -0.76 -18.24
N ASP A 157 14.56 -1.41 -19.29
CA ASP A 157 14.83 -1.00 -20.67
C ASP A 157 13.88 0.11 -21.17
N ALA A 158 12.72 0.28 -20.53
CA ALA A 158 11.68 1.21 -20.96
C ALA A 158 11.89 2.66 -20.49
N LYS A 159 12.89 2.92 -19.63
CA LYS A 159 13.22 4.24 -19.05
C LYS A 159 11.99 4.96 -18.46
N ASN A 160 11.17 4.22 -17.71
CA ASN A 160 9.99 4.78 -17.04
C ASN A 160 10.25 4.90 -15.54
N ASP A 161 10.99 5.95 -15.14
CA ASP A 161 11.49 6.14 -13.78
C ASP A 161 10.36 6.21 -12.74
N ARG A 162 9.22 6.82 -13.10
CA ARG A 162 8.08 6.97 -12.20
C ARG A 162 7.42 5.63 -11.87
N LEU A 163 7.12 4.83 -12.89
CA LEU A 163 6.52 3.52 -12.69
C LEU A 163 7.54 2.57 -12.04
N TRP A 164 8.81 2.62 -12.44
CA TRP A 164 9.88 1.85 -11.82
C TRP A 164 9.99 2.12 -10.32
N PHE A 165 9.96 3.40 -9.91
CA PHE A 165 10.01 3.80 -8.50
C PHE A 165 8.80 3.23 -7.74
N LYS A 166 7.58 3.49 -8.20
CA LYS A 166 6.35 3.00 -7.55
C LYS A 166 6.33 1.47 -7.42
N THR A 167 6.71 0.76 -8.47
CA THR A 167 6.74 -0.71 -8.50
C THR A 167 7.78 -1.26 -7.52
N ASN A 168 8.98 -0.67 -7.45
CA ASN A 168 10.00 -1.04 -6.45
C ASN A 168 9.53 -0.75 -5.02
N THR A 169 8.90 0.40 -4.78
CA THR A 169 8.36 0.76 -3.46
C THR A 169 7.28 -0.23 -3.00
N LYS A 170 6.37 -0.64 -3.91
CA LYS A 170 5.37 -1.68 -3.60
C LYS A 170 6.02 -3.04 -3.33
N LEU A 171 7.02 -3.44 -4.11
CA LEU A 171 7.79 -4.67 -3.85
C LEU A 171 8.55 -4.61 -2.52
N GLY A 172 9.09 -3.45 -2.16
CA GLY A 172 9.73 -3.22 -0.87
C GLY A 172 8.76 -3.40 0.31
N LYS A 173 7.54 -2.87 0.21
CA LYS A 173 6.46 -3.10 1.19
C LYS A 173 6.13 -4.60 1.31
N LEU A 174 6.08 -5.33 0.20
CA LEU A 174 5.85 -6.78 0.20
C LEU A 174 6.98 -7.55 0.90
N TYR A 175 8.25 -7.19 0.67
CA TYR A 175 9.38 -7.82 1.38
C TYR A 175 9.41 -7.46 2.87
N LEU A 176 8.96 -6.26 3.24
CA LEU A 176 8.81 -5.88 4.64
C LEU A 176 7.77 -6.76 5.35
N GLU A 177 6.61 -6.99 4.72
CA GLU A 177 5.56 -7.88 5.25
C GLU A 177 6.01 -9.34 5.38
N ARG A 178 6.94 -9.79 4.54
CA ARG A 178 7.55 -11.12 4.58
C ARG A 178 8.78 -11.24 5.48
N GLU A 179 9.19 -10.15 6.11
CA GLU A 179 10.43 -10.08 6.90
C GLU A 179 11.71 -10.42 6.09
N GLU A 180 11.67 -10.25 4.77
CA GLU A 180 12.75 -10.53 3.82
C GLU A 180 13.73 -9.35 3.71
N TYR A 181 14.38 -9.01 4.81
CA TYR A 181 15.18 -7.78 4.92
C TYR A 181 16.39 -7.72 3.97
N GLY A 182 16.97 -8.88 3.63
CA GLY A 182 18.12 -8.94 2.72
C GLY A 182 17.78 -8.47 1.30
N LYS A 183 16.60 -8.87 0.79
CA LYS A 183 16.11 -8.42 -0.52
C LYS A 183 15.64 -6.96 -0.44
N LEU A 184 14.95 -6.59 0.63
CA LEU A 184 14.51 -5.21 0.87
C LEU A 184 15.68 -4.22 0.84
N GLN A 185 16.80 -4.55 1.49
CA GLN A 185 18.00 -3.69 1.50
C GLN A 185 18.63 -3.53 0.10
N LYS A 186 18.47 -4.49 -0.82
CA LYS A 186 18.91 -4.33 -2.21
C LYS A 186 18.03 -3.33 -2.96
N ILE A 187 16.71 -3.42 -2.78
CA ILE A 187 15.75 -2.48 -3.38
C ILE A 187 15.96 -1.06 -2.85
N LEU A 188 16.08 -0.90 -1.53
CA LEU A 188 16.29 0.42 -0.92
C LEU A 188 17.55 1.11 -1.43
N ARG A 189 18.66 0.36 -1.62
CA ARG A 189 19.88 0.90 -2.24
C ARG A 189 19.65 1.39 -3.66
N GLN A 190 18.91 0.63 -4.47
CA GLN A 190 18.58 1.05 -5.84
C GLN A 190 17.68 2.28 -5.87
N LEU A 191 16.66 2.31 -5.00
CA LEU A 191 15.76 3.47 -4.87
C LEU A 191 16.52 4.72 -4.41
N HIS A 192 17.40 4.60 -3.42
CA HIS A 192 18.19 5.71 -2.91
C HIS A 192 19.15 6.25 -3.98
N GLN A 193 19.85 5.36 -4.70
CA GLN A 193 20.68 5.76 -5.86
C GLN A 193 19.89 6.49 -6.94
N SER A 194 18.62 6.12 -7.18
CA SER A 194 17.77 6.82 -8.15
C SER A 194 17.38 8.25 -7.71
N CYS A 195 17.54 8.55 -6.42
CA CYS A 195 17.27 9.85 -5.81
C CYS A 195 18.54 10.63 -5.48
N GLN A 196 19.72 10.15 -5.86
CA GLN A 196 20.98 10.87 -5.71
C GLN A 196 21.30 11.66 -6.99
N THR A 197 22.05 12.76 -6.84
CA THR A 197 22.63 13.54 -7.93
C THR A 197 23.86 12.82 -8.51
N ASP A 198 24.36 13.30 -9.65
CA ASP A 198 25.59 12.77 -10.26
C ASP A 198 26.82 12.90 -9.33
N ASP A 199 26.76 13.84 -8.38
CA ASP A 199 27.77 14.05 -7.33
C ASP A 199 27.60 13.12 -6.12
N GLY A 200 26.57 12.27 -6.11
CA GLY A 200 26.29 11.30 -5.04
C GLY A 200 25.56 11.88 -3.82
N GLU A 201 25.11 13.12 -3.87
CA GLU A 201 24.31 13.77 -2.82
C GLU A 201 22.81 13.56 -3.04
N ASP A 202 22.01 13.67 -1.98
CA ASP A 202 20.55 13.53 -2.07
C ASP A 202 19.94 14.66 -2.93
N ASP A 203 19.19 14.28 -3.99
CA ASP A 203 18.49 15.24 -4.84
C ASP A 203 17.25 15.79 -4.11
N LEU A 204 17.38 17.01 -3.59
CA LEU A 204 16.30 17.71 -2.89
C LEU A 204 15.04 17.91 -3.75
N LYS A 205 15.14 17.89 -5.09
CA LYS A 205 13.98 17.94 -5.98
C LYS A 205 13.13 16.67 -5.90
N LYS A 206 13.73 15.55 -5.51
CA LYS A 206 13.09 14.26 -5.27
C LYS A 206 12.78 14.03 -3.79
N GLY A 207 12.75 15.09 -2.97
CA GLY A 207 12.55 14.99 -1.53
C GLY A 207 11.33 14.16 -1.09
N THR A 208 10.20 14.23 -1.80
CA THR A 208 9.03 13.40 -1.48
C THR A 208 9.29 11.90 -1.68
N GLN A 209 10.01 11.53 -2.74
CA GLN A 209 10.40 10.14 -3.00
C GLN A 209 11.40 9.66 -1.94
N LEU A 210 12.36 10.52 -1.60
CA LEU A 210 13.37 10.23 -0.60
C LEU A 210 12.77 9.99 0.79
N LEU A 211 11.77 10.78 1.18
CA LEU A 211 11.02 10.54 2.43
C LEU A 211 10.24 9.22 2.40
N GLU A 212 9.72 8.80 1.25
CA GLU A 212 9.09 7.48 1.13
C GLU A 212 10.10 6.34 1.30
N ILE A 213 11.32 6.50 0.78
CA ILE A 213 12.43 5.55 0.99
C ILE A 213 12.78 5.50 2.47
N TYR A 214 13.05 6.64 3.11
CA TYR A 214 13.39 6.70 4.53
C TYR A 214 12.30 6.10 5.42
N ALA A 215 11.02 6.32 5.12
CA ALA A 215 9.94 5.68 5.86
C ALA A 215 9.94 4.15 5.74
N LEU A 216 10.31 3.58 4.58
CA LEU A 216 10.49 2.14 4.43
C LEU A 216 11.74 1.62 5.18
N GLU A 217 12.85 2.35 5.12
CA GLU A 217 14.06 2.00 5.88
C GLU A 217 13.83 2.04 7.38
N ILE A 218 13.11 3.04 7.88
CA ILE A 218 12.71 3.17 9.28
C ILE A 218 11.88 1.97 9.70
N GLN A 219 10.89 1.55 8.90
CA GLN A 219 10.09 0.37 9.24
C GLN A 219 10.93 -0.92 9.27
N MET A 220 11.85 -1.10 8.31
CA MET A 220 12.79 -2.22 8.29
C MET A 220 13.69 -2.24 9.53
N TYR A 221 14.35 -1.12 9.86
CA TYR A 221 15.25 -1.05 11.02
C TYR A 221 14.52 -1.07 12.35
N THR A 222 13.24 -0.66 12.40
CA THR A 222 12.38 -0.82 13.57
C THR A 222 12.13 -2.30 13.85
N ALA A 223 11.82 -3.09 12.82
CA ALA A 223 11.66 -4.54 12.97
C ALA A 223 12.98 -5.23 13.40
N GLN A 224 14.13 -4.76 12.89
CA GLN A 224 15.46 -5.24 13.28
C GLN A 224 15.97 -4.69 14.62
N LYS A 225 15.23 -3.78 15.27
CA LYS A 225 15.62 -3.08 16.51
C LYS A 225 16.98 -2.35 16.41
N ASN A 226 17.33 -1.81 15.24
CA ASN A 226 18.60 -1.11 15.02
C ASN A 226 18.49 0.40 15.30
N ASN A 227 18.61 0.78 16.58
CA ASN A 227 18.40 2.16 17.04
C ASN A 227 19.42 3.16 16.47
N LYS A 228 20.67 2.73 16.22
CA LYS A 228 21.72 3.60 15.66
C LYS A 228 21.37 4.06 14.25
N LYS A 229 20.85 3.14 13.41
CA LYS A 229 20.42 3.47 12.05
C LYS A 229 19.15 4.31 12.04
N LEU A 230 18.20 4.03 12.94
CA LEU A 230 16.97 4.82 13.08
C LEU A 230 17.25 6.30 13.39
N LYS A 231 18.20 6.57 14.32
CA LYS A 231 18.62 7.94 14.63
C LYS A 231 19.17 8.68 13.41
N ALA A 232 20.12 8.05 12.70
CA ALA A 232 20.72 8.65 11.52
C ALA A 232 19.67 8.96 10.42
N LEU A 233 18.72 8.04 10.19
CA LEU A 233 17.64 8.22 9.20
C LEU A 233 16.69 9.35 9.58
N TYR A 234 16.33 9.46 10.86
CA TYR A 234 15.49 10.54 11.34
C TYR A 234 16.17 11.90 11.15
N GLU A 235 17.43 12.04 11.57
CA GLU A 235 18.22 13.27 11.36
C GLU A 235 18.33 13.63 9.87
N GLN A 236 18.60 12.64 9.00
CA GLN A 236 18.62 12.82 7.55
C GLN A 236 17.28 13.32 6.99
N SER A 237 16.16 12.77 7.47
CA SER A 237 14.82 13.17 7.02
C SER A 237 14.48 14.63 7.33
N LEU A 238 15.04 15.20 8.42
CA LEU A 238 14.80 16.60 8.82
C LEU A 238 15.45 17.62 7.87
N HIS A 239 16.45 17.21 7.09
CA HIS A 239 17.07 18.08 6.09
C HIS A 239 16.15 18.30 4.88
N ILE A 240 15.16 17.42 4.65
CA ILE A 240 14.22 17.51 3.54
C ILE A 240 13.04 18.41 3.92
N LYS A 241 13.22 19.73 3.84
CA LYS A 241 12.20 20.71 4.27
C LYS A 241 11.19 21.13 3.19
N SER A 242 11.56 21.02 1.91
CA SER A 242 10.73 21.52 0.79
C SER A 242 9.80 20.46 0.19
N ALA A 243 9.80 19.24 0.72
CA ALA A 243 8.94 18.16 0.26
C ALA A 243 7.61 18.16 1.01
N ILE A 244 6.53 17.88 0.28
CA ILE A 244 5.20 17.64 0.84
C ILE A 244 4.93 16.14 0.67
N PRO A 245 5.27 15.29 1.65
CA PRO A 245 4.96 13.88 1.62
C PRO A 245 3.50 13.62 2.01
N HIS A 246 3.03 12.41 1.73
CA HIS A 246 1.75 11.94 2.23
C HIS A 246 1.75 11.90 3.78
N PRO A 247 0.67 12.29 4.48
CA PRO A 247 0.62 12.33 5.94
C PRO A 247 1.09 11.04 6.61
N LEU A 248 0.67 9.88 6.07
CA LEU A 248 1.15 8.57 6.54
C LEU A 248 2.68 8.42 6.59
N ILE A 249 3.41 8.92 5.58
CA ILE A 249 4.87 8.85 5.51
C ILE A 249 5.48 9.73 6.59
N MET A 250 4.97 10.95 6.73
CA MET A 250 5.42 11.88 7.77
C MET A 250 5.14 11.32 9.18
N GLY A 251 3.98 10.70 9.39
CA GLY A 251 3.62 10.03 10.64
C GLY A 251 4.63 8.96 11.05
N VAL A 252 5.05 8.11 10.11
CA VAL A 252 6.06 7.06 10.37
C VAL A 252 7.42 7.65 10.77
N ILE A 253 7.86 8.70 10.07
CA ILE A 253 9.14 9.36 10.36
C ILE A 253 9.11 10.04 11.73
N ARG A 254 8.03 10.77 12.03
CA ARG A 254 7.83 11.47 13.31
C ARG A 254 7.69 10.49 14.47
N GLU A 255 6.98 9.38 14.31
CA GLU A 255 6.89 8.34 15.33
C GLU A 255 8.27 7.77 15.68
N CYS A 256 9.14 7.58 14.67
CA CYS A 256 10.53 7.16 14.88
C CYS A 256 11.33 8.20 15.68
N GLY A 257 11.20 9.48 15.32
CA GLY A 257 11.79 10.60 16.06
C GLY A 257 11.35 10.64 17.53
N GLY A 258 10.05 10.50 17.78
CA GLY A 258 9.49 10.46 19.13
C GLY A 258 10.06 9.32 19.97
N LYS A 259 10.13 8.11 19.40
CA LYS A 259 10.73 6.92 20.06
C LYS A 259 12.22 7.10 20.34
N MET A 260 12.95 7.74 19.43
CA MET A 260 14.37 8.05 19.60
C MET A 260 14.58 9.06 20.73
N HIS A 261 13.89 10.20 20.69
CA HIS A 261 14.00 11.26 21.71
C HIS A 261 13.64 10.74 23.11
N LEU A 262 12.61 9.88 23.23
CA LEU A 262 12.21 9.32 24.52
C LEU A 262 13.34 8.49 25.16
N ARG A 263 14.05 7.69 24.36
CA ARG A 263 15.20 6.89 24.81
C ARG A 263 16.41 7.73 25.20
N GLU A 264 16.53 8.95 24.66
CA GLU A 264 17.59 9.90 25.02
C GLU A 264 17.20 10.79 26.21
N GLY A 265 16.00 10.62 26.77
CA GLY A 265 15.47 11.44 27.87
C GLY A 265 15.01 12.83 27.43
N GLU A 266 14.93 13.09 26.13
CA GLU A 266 14.46 14.35 25.55
C GLU A 266 12.92 14.38 25.45
N PHE A 267 12.25 14.34 26.60
CA PHE A 267 10.79 14.15 26.68
C PHE A 267 9.96 15.22 25.96
N GLU A 268 10.42 16.48 25.97
CA GLU A 268 9.73 17.58 25.28
C GLU A 268 9.76 17.41 23.75
N LYS A 269 10.91 17.07 23.18
CA LYS A 269 11.02 16.77 21.74
C LYS A 269 10.23 15.52 21.37
N ALA A 270 10.26 14.50 22.23
CA ALA A 270 9.47 13.29 22.03
C ALA A 270 7.97 13.60 21.98
N HIS A 271 7.48 14.44 22.90
CA HIS A 271 6.10 14.90 22.92
C HIS A 271 5.72 15.63 21.63
N THR A 272 6.55 16.58 21.15
CA THR A 272 6.31 17.29 19.88
C THR A 272 6.24 16.33 18.70
N ASP A 273 7.18 15.40 18.59
CA ASP A 273 7.20 14.43 17.49
C ASP A 273 6.02 13.47 17.54
N PHE A 274 5.64 12.95 18.72
CA PHE A 274 4.46 12.09 18.84
C PHE A 274 3.15 12.83 18.56
N PHE A 275 3.05 14.11 18.92
CA PHE A 275 1.87 14.92 18.62
C PHE A 275 1.71 15.16 17.11
N GLU A 276 2.80 15.52 16.43
CA GLU A 276 2.79 15.67 14.98
C GLU A 276 2.56 14.32 14.26
N ALA A 277 3.15 13.22 14.75
CA ALA A 277 2.88 11.88 14.24
C ALA A 277 1.41 11.50 14.37
N PHE A 278 0.79 11.78 15.53
CA PHE A 278 -0.61 11.53 15.79
C PHE A 278 -1.52 12.29 14.81
N LYS A 279 -1.31 13.60 14.62
CA LYS A 279 -2.06 14.40 13.64
C LYS A 279 -1.97 13.84 12.23
N ASN A 280 -0.77 13.44 11.80
CA ASN A 280 -0.54 12.85 10.49
C ASN A 280 -1.24 11.48 10.32
N TYR A 281 -1.27 10.67 11.38
CA TYR A 281 -1.99 9.40 11.37
C TYR A 281 -3.51 9.57 11.40
N ASP A 282 -4.00 10.59 12.11
CA ASP A 282 -5.42 10.95 12.16
C ASP A 282 -5.92 11.39 10.78
N GLU A 283 -5.19 12.32 10.14
CA GLU A 283 -5.51 12.82 8.79
C GLU A 283 -5.48 11.72 7.72
N SER A 284 -4.55 10.76 7.85
CA SER A 284 -4.47 9.62 6.93
C SER A 284 -5.44 8.47 7.26
N GLY A 285 -6.19 8.55 8.36
CA GLY A 285 -7.09 7.48 8.82
C GLY A 285 -6.38 6.20 9.26
N SER A 286 -5.07 6.27 9.54
CA SER A 286 -4.26 5.11 9.92
C SER A 286 -4.72 4.53 11.26
N PRO A 287 -4.79 3.19 11.42
CA PRO A 287 -5.08 2.58 12.72
C PRO A 287 -3.96 2.84 13.74
N ARG A 288 -2.74 3.18 13.29
CA ARG A 288 -1.62 3.53 14.18
C ARG A 288 -1.86 4.78 15.02
N ARG A 289 -2.88 5.60 14.72
CA ARG A 289 -3.20 6.79 15.51
C ARG A 289 -3.49 6.46 16.97
N THR A 290 -4.15 5.34 17.27
CA THR A 290 -4.46 4.94 18.65
C THR A 290 -3.18 4.60 19.41
N THR A 291 -2.30 3.80 18.81
CA THR A 291 -0.98 3.47 19.38
C THR A 291 -0.12 4.72 19.59
N CYS A 292 -0.07 5.61 18.59
CA CYS A 292 0.71 6.84 18.68
C CYS A 292 0.18 7.78 19.78
N LEU A 293 -1.13 7.83 19.99
CA LEU A 293 -1.76 8.59 21.07
C LEU A 293 -1.34 8.05 22.45
N LYS A 294 -1.18 6.72 22.60
CA LYS A 294 -0.62 6.14 23.84
C LYS A 294 0.81 6.64 24.09
N TYR A 295 1.65 6.70 23.06
CA TYR A 295 3.03 7.22 23.19
C TYR A 295 3.06 8.72 23.52
N LEU A 296 2.17 9.52 22.93
CA LEU A 296 2.03 10.93 23.24
C LEU A 296 1.68 11.13 24.73
N VAL A 297 0.71 10.36 25.23
CA VAL A 297 0.29 10.42 26.63
C VAL A 297 1.44 10.03 27.57
N LEU A 298 2.18 8.98 27.23
CA LEU A 298 3.36 8.56 27.99
C LEU A 298 4.42 9.67 28.04
N ALA A 299 4.75 10.27 26.89
CA ALA A 299 5.71 11.39 26.82
C ALA A 299 5.24 12.61 27.63
N ASN A 300 3.93 12.89 27.65
CA ASN A 300 3.34 13.98 28.42
C ASN A 300 3.51 13.76 29.94
N MET A 301 3.26 12.55 30.43
CA MET A 301 3.49 12.18 31.84
C MET A 301 4.98 12.27 32.19
N LEU A 302 5.88 11.80 31.33
CA LEU A 302 7.33 11.86 31.57
C LEU A 302 7.88 13.30 31.56
N MET A 303 7.29 14.20 30.77
CA MET A 303 7.60 15.64 30.76
C MET A 303 7.13 16.35 32.04
N LYS A 304 6.37 15.67 32.93
CA LYS A 304 5.74 16.25 34.13
C LYS A 304 4.85 17.46 33.80
N SER A 305 4.20 17.41 32.64
CA SER A 305 3.28 18.47 32.22
C SER A 305 1.99 18.42 33.02
N GLY A 306 1.48 19.58 33.42
CA GLY A 306 0.14 19.71 33.99
C GLY A 306 -0.97 19.75 32.93
N ILE A 307 -0.62 19.78 31.64
CA ILE A 307 -1.57 19.94 30.53
C ILE A 307 -2.03 18.57 30.07
N ASN A 308 -3.36 18.34 30.10
CA ASN A 308 -3.94 17.09 29.64
C ASN A 308 -3.87 17.00 28.09
N PRO A 309 -3.23 15.97 27.51
CA PRO A 309 -3.16 15.81 26.06
C PRO A 309 -4.54 15.70 25.40
N PHE A 310 -5.57 15.24 26.13
CA PHE A 310 -6.95 15.11 25.63
C PHE A 310 -7.74 16.43 25.61
N ASP A 311 -7.17 17.54 26.08
CA ASP A 311 -7.78 18.86 25.94
C ASP A 311 -7.53 19.48 24.55
N SER A 312 -6.60 18.90 23.77
CA SER A 312 -6.37 19.28 22.37
C SER A 312 -7.59 18.94 21.50
N GLN A 313 -7.84 19.74 20.46
CA GLN A 313 -9.00 19.52 19.57
C GLN A 313 -8.95 18.16 18.88
N GLU A 314 -7.74 17.69 18.56
CA GLU A 314 -7.45 16.46 17.84
C GLU A 314 -7.61 15.22 18.72
N ALA A 315 -7.18 15.29 20.00
CA ALA A 315 -7.23 14.15 20.91
C ALA A 315 -8.55 14.06 21.70
N LYS A 316 -9.28 15.16 21.86
CA LYS A 316 -10.55 15.21 22.62
C LYS A 316 -11.60 14.17 22.18
N PRO A 317 -11.82 13.89 20.88
CA PRO A 317 -12.78 12.87 20.45
C PRO A 317 -12.42 11.46 20.92
N TYR A 318 -11.13 11.19 21.15
CA TYR A 318 -10.61 9.88 21.52
C TYR A 318 -10.70 9.57 23.01
N LYS A 319 -11.06 10.55 23.85
CA LYS A 319 -11.05 10.42 25.32
C LYS A 319 -11.89 9.23 25.84
N ASN A 320 -12.98 8.94 25.15
CA ASN A 320 -13.95 7.89 25.51
C ASN A 320 -13.78 6.60 24.68
N ASP A 321 -12.76 6.53 23.82
CA ASP A 321 -12.47 5.32 23.05
C ASP A 321 -12.04 4.19 24.03
N PRO A 322 -12.63 2.98 23.96
CA PRO A 322 -12.27 1.88 24.85
C PRO A 322 -10.78 1.54 24.87
N GLU A 323 -10.06 1.72 23.76
CA GLU A 323 -8.63 1.43 23.65
C GLU A 323 -7.75 2.53 24.29
N ILE A 324 -8.29 3.74 24.45
CA ILE A 324 -7.60 4.94 24.95
C ILE A 324 -8.03 5.32 26.36
N LEU A 325 -9.22 4.89 26.81
CA LEU A 325 -9.79 5.23 28.11
C LEU A 325 -8.85 4.90 29.28
N ALA A 326 -8.09 3.80 29.16
CA ALA A 326 -7.08 3.43 30.14
C ALA A 326 -5.98 4.51 30.26
N MET A 327 -5.51 5.08 29.13
CA MET A 327 -4.54 6.18 29.12
C MET A 327 -5.14 7.48 29.67
N THR A 328 -6.40 7.79 29.35
CA THR A 328 -7.12 8.93 29.92
C THR A 328 -7.17 8.88 31.45
N ASN A 329 -7.47 7.70 31.99
CA ASN A 329 -7.54 7.49 33.43
C ASN A 329 -6.15 7.58 34.07
N LEU A 330 -5.11 7.04 33.42
CA LEU A 330 -3.72 7.18 33.90
C LEU A 330 -3.27 8.63 34.00
N VAL A 331 -3.55 9.46 32.99
CA VAL A 331 -3.23 10.90 33.02
C VAL A 331 -3.94 11.58 34.18
N SER A 332 -5.21 11.25 34.41
CA SER A 332 -6.01 11.86 35.48
C SER A 332 -5.46 11.47 36.87
N ALA A 333 -5.10 10.21 37.07
CA ALA A 333 -4.45 9.74 38.30
C ALA A 333 -3.07 10.40 38.50
N TYR A 334 -2.29 10.54 37.43
CA TYR A 334 -0.99 11.21 37.43
C TYR A 334 -1.11 12.69 37.82
N GLN A 335 -2.04 13.43 37.21
CA GLN A 335 -2.29 14.84 37.52
C GLN A 335 -2.75 15.06 38.97
N ASN A 336 -3.50 14.11 39.53
CA ASN A 336 -3.95 14.15 40.92
C ASN A 336 -2.90 13.65 41.93
N ASN A 337 -1.73 13.20 41.46
CA ASN A 337 -0.69 12.53 42.27
C ASN A 337 -1.23 11.31 43.05
N ASP A 338 -2.20 10.58 42.50
CA ASP A 338 -2.80 9.39 43.11
C ASP A 338 -2.14 8.11 42.62
N ILE A 339 -1.11 7.66 43.36
CA ILE A 339 -0.35 6.45 43.05
C ILE A 339 -1.23 5.19 43.17
N THR A 340 -2.18 5.17 44.11
CA THR A 340 -3.02 4.00 44.35
C THR A 340 -3.98 3.74 43.20
N GLU A 341 -4.61 4.80 42.68
CA GLU A 341 -5.46 4.68 41.49
C GLU A 341 -4.63 4.39 40.24
N PHE A 342 -3.42 4.96 40.11
CA PHE A 342 -2.51 4.70 39.00
C PHE A 342 -2.13 3.20 38.90
N GLU A 343 -1.69 2.59 40.00
CA GLU A 343 -1.35 1.16 40.04
C GLU A 343 -2.57 0.26 39.77
N LYS A 344 -3.74 0.65 40.29
CA LYS A 344 -4.99 -0.08 40.06
C LYS A 344 -5.40 -0.04 38.59
N ILE A 345 -5.25 1.10 37.91
CA ILE A 345 -5.54 1.24 36.48
C ILE A 345 -4.60 0.36 35.67
N LEU A 346 -3.30 0.36 35.98
CA LEU A 346 -2.30 -0.49 35.32
C LEU A 346 -2.62 -1.98 35.48
N LYS A 347 -2.98 -2.43 36.70
CA LYS A 347 -3.35 -3.83 36.97
C LYS A 347 -4.63 -4.23 36.23
N THR A 348 -5.63 -3.35 36.20
CA THR A 348 -6.93 -3.64 35.57
C THR A 348 -6.83 -3.68 34.05
N ASN A 349 -6.00 -2.81 33.46
CA ASN A 349 -5.87 -2.65 32.01
C ASN A 349 -4.53 -3.20 31.49
N HIS A 350 -3.98 -4.21 32.16
CA HIS A 350 -2.63 -4.71 31.92
C HIS A 350 -2.39 -5.06 30.44
N SER A 351 -3.29 -5.79 29.79
CA SER A 351 -3.16 -6.15 28.37
C SER A 351 -3.11 -4.93 27.44
N ASN A 352 -3.90 -3.89 27.72
CA ASN A 352 -4.02 -2.74 26.83
C ASN A 352 -2.81 -1.79 26.87
N ILE A 353 -2.01 -1.87 27.94
CA ILE A 353 -0.90 -0.96 28.24
C ILE A 353 0.44 -1.71 28.18
N MET A 354 0.55 -2.84 28.89
CA MET A 354 1.81 -3.54 29.07
C MET A 354 2.14 -4.47 27.90
N ASP A 355 1.19 -4.86 27.04
CA ASP A 355 1.49 -5.69 25.85
C ASP A 355 2.36 -4.94 24.83
N ASP A 356 2.33 -3.59 24.84
CA ASP A 356 3.26 -2.79 24.05
C ASP A 356 4.65 -2.77 24.71
N PRO A 357 5.69 -3.35 24.06
CA PRO A 357 7.03 -3.45 24.65
C PRO A 357 7.70 -2.08 24.84
N PHE A 358 7.36 -1.09 24.02
CA PHE A 358 7.92 0.26 24.13
C PHE A 358 7.34 0.99 25.34
N ILE A 359 6.04 0.84 25.61
CA ILE A 359 5.41 1.41 26.81
C ILE A 359 5.96 0.73 28.07
N ARG A 360 6.03 -0.61 28.07
CA ARG A 360 6.52 -1.41 29.19
C ARG A 360 7.92 -0.98 29.66
N GLU A 361 8.84 -0.78 28.71
CA GLU A 361 10.22 -0.35 28.98
C GLU A 361 10.30 0.94 29.82
N HIS A 362 9.34 1.86 29.67
CA HIS A 362 9.35 3.17 30.34
C HIS A 362 8.43 3.23 31.56
N ILE A 363 7.65 2.19 31.83
CA ILE A 363 6.82 2.08 33.05
C ILE A 363 7.52 1.23 34.11
N GLU A 364 8.28 0.21 33.71
CA GLU A 364 9.03 -0.67 34.64
C GLU A 364 10.45 -0.18 34.95
N GLY A 365 11.04 0.64 34.08
CA GLY A 365 12.37 1.23 34.25
C GLY A 365 12.31 2.54 35.05
#